data_AF-A0A4Q5XLQ4-F1
#
_entry.id   AF-A0A4Q5XLQ4-F1
#
_cell.length_a   1.000
_cell.length_b   1.000
_cell.length_c   1.000
_cell.angle_alpha   90.00
_cell.angle_beta   90.00
_cell.angle_gamma   90.00
#
_symmetry.space_group_name_H-M   'P 1'
#
loop_
_entity.id
_entity.type
_entity.pdbx_description
1 polymer ?
#
loop_
_entity_poly.entity_id
_entity_poly.type
_entity_poly.pdbx_seq_one_letter_code
_entity_poly.pdbx_strand_id
1 'polypeptide(L)'
;MTLSIPHSLVSFVIPSSERSDPEPVKSSLARARSELERGELREALNHLRRAADGADQAGSEQRAVALARAAADLATEVGSSAAPPAVAPVAPPASIVAPAAGGRRAAEDAAIRQLLESGRAVEVAVKRSTREEGLYVVRRPQTDVPALGARRAIILLLDPDDSYFDAPAAP
;
A
#
# COMPACT_ATOMS: atom_id res chain seq x y z
N MET A 1 -13.55 -3.50 -43.54
CA MET A 1 -12.36 -3.47 -42.67
C MET A 1 -12.76 -4.07 -41.34
N THR A 2 -12.43 -5.35 -41.13
CA THR A 2 -12.71 -6.11 -39.91
C THR A 2 -11.59 -5.83 -38.90
N LEU A 3 -11.90 -5.16 -37.80
CA LEU A 3 -10.99 -4.99 -36.67
C LEU A 3 -10.82 -6.35 -36.00
N SER A 4 -9.63 -6.93 -36.15
CA SER A 4 -9.20 -8.13 -35.45
C SER A 4 -9.08 -7.81 -33.95
N ILE A 5 -10.10 -8.18 -33.19
CA ILE A 5 -10.08 -8.09 -31.72
C ILE A 5 -9.26 -9.30 -31.23
N PRO A 6 -8.16 -9.12 -30.48
CA PRO A 6 -7.42 -10.23 -29.93
C PRO A 6 -8.32 -10.99 -28.96
N HIS A 7 -8.59 -12.26 -29.27
CA HIS A 7 -9.55 -13.15 -28.58
C HIS A 7 -9.16 -13.54 -27.14
N SER A 8 -8.11 -12.95 -26.55
CA SER A 8 -7.60 -13.36 -25.24
C SER A 8 -8.38 -12.78 -24.06
N LEU A 9 -9.06 -11.63 -24.24
CA LEU A 9 -9.76 -10.92 -23.15
C LEU A 9 -11.23 -11.33 -22.95
N VAL A 10 -11.76 -12.23 -23.79
CA VAL A 10 -13.20 -12.55 -23.84
C VAL A 10 -13.67 -13.35 -22.61
N SER A 11 -12.78 -13.92 -21.81
CA SER A 11 -13.15 -14.78 -20.68
C SER A 11 -13.02 -14.13 -19.30
N PHE A 12 -12.51 -12.91 -19.18
CA PHE A 12 -12.39 -12.27 -17.86
C PHE A 12 -13.74 -11.72 -17.39
N VAL A 13 -14.31 -12.34 -16.36
CA VAL A 13 -15.61 -11.95 -15.80
C VAL A 13 -15.41 -11.26 -14.45
N ILE A 14 -15.76 -9.98 -14.37
CA ILE A 14 -15.77 -9.25 -13.10
C ILE A 14 -16.87 -9.82 -12.20
N PRO A 15 -16.55 -10.20 -10.94
CA PRO A 15 -17.52 -10.70 -9.97
C PRO A 15 -18.75 -9.78 -9.86
N SER A 16 -19.95 -10.35 -9.91
CA SER A 16 -21.19 -9.60 -9.70
C SER A 16 -21.29 -9.12 -8.27
N SER A 17 -21.73 -7.86 -8.10
CA SER A 17 -22.04 -7.28 -6.80
C SER A 17 -23.12 -8.10 -6.08
N GLU A 18 -22.91 -8.38 -4.80
CA GLU A 18 -23.86 -9.08 -3.94
C GLU A 18 -24.76 -8.08 -3.21
N ARG A 19 -25.94 -8.53 -2.75
CA ARG A 19 -26.88 -7.66 -2.01
C ARG A 19 -26.24 -7.15 -0.71
N SER A 20 -25.40 -7.95 -0.08
CA SER A 20 -24.66 -7.64 1.16
C SER A 20 -23.47 -6.71 0.94
N ASP A 21 -23.03 -6.47 -0.30
CA ASP A 21 -21.89 -5.59 -0.55
C ASP A 21 -22.24 -4.15 -0.15
N PRO A 22 -21.31 -3.43 0.51
CA PRO A 22 -21.52 -2.02 0.84
C PRO A 22 -21.59 -1.17 -0.44
N GLU A 23 -22.34 -0.06 -0.39
CA GLU A 23 -22.52 0.88 -1.52
C GLU A 23 -21.20 1.25 -2.25
N PRO A 24 -20.10 1.61 -1.55
CA PRO A 24 -18.83 1.93 -2.22
C PRO A 24 -18.24 0.76 -3.03
N VAL A 25 -18.47 -0.49 -2.62
CA VAL A 25 -18.01 -1.69 -3.34
C VAL A 25 -18.87 -1.92 -4.59
N LYS A 26 -20.19 -1.77 -4.46
CA LYS A 26 -21.14 -1.86 -5.60
C LYS A 26 -20.82 -0.82 -6.67
N SER A 27 -20.64 0.43 -6.26
CA SER A 27 -20.27 1.54 -7.14
C SER A 27 -18.92 1.30 -7.85
N SER A 28 -17.92 0.79 -7.11
CA SER A 28 -16.61 0.45 -7.68
C SER A 28 -16.68 -0.70 -8.68
N LEU A 29 -17.45 -1.76 -8.39
CA LEU A 29 -17.67 -2.89 -9.31
C LEU A 29 -18.39 -2.46 -10.60
N ALA A 30 -19.39 -1.58 -10.48
CA ALA A 30 -20.10 -1.04 -11.65
C ALA A 30 -19.14 -0.26 -12.56
N ARG A 31 -18.27 0.59 -12.00
CA ARG A 31 -17.24 1.32 -12.76
C ARG A 31 -16.23 0.37 -13.40
N ALA A 32 -15.74 -0.61 -12.65
CA ALA A 32 -14.78 -1.59 -13.16
C ALA A 32 -15.32 -2.32 -14.41
N ARG A 33 -16.61 -2.66 -14.42
CA ARG A 33 -17.28 -3.25 -15.59
C ARG A 33 -17.34 -2.30 -16.78
N SER A 34 -17.79 -1.06 -16.56
CA SER A 34 -17.83 -0.06 -17.63
C SER A 34 -16.46 0.21 -18.23
N GLU A 35 -15.40 0.27 -17.41
CA GLU A 35 -14.02 0.45 -17.93
C GLU A 35 -13.52 -0.79 -18.67
N LEU A 36 -13.85 -2.00 -18.20
CA LEU A 36 -13.51 -3.24 -18.90
C LEU A 36 -14.20 -3.33 -20.27
N GLU A 37 -15.47 -2.94 -20.36
CA GLU A 37 -16.23 -2.87 -21.63
C GLU A 37 -15.64 -1.83 -22.60
N ARG A 38 -15.03 -0.77 -22.07
CA ARG A 38 -14.30 0.25 -22.86
C ARG A 38 -12.90 -0.21 -23.29
N GLY A 39 -12.42 -1.33 -22.76
CA GLY A 39 -11.04 -1.81 -22.97
C GLY A 39 -10.00 -1.14 -22.08
N GLU A 40 -10.42 -0.32 -21.11
CA GLU A 40 -9.56 0.38 -20.17
C GLU A 40 -9.17 -0.53 -18.98
N LEU A 41 -8.39 -1.57 -19.28
CA LEU A 41 -8.06 -2.63 -18.33
C LEU A 41 -7.35 -2.11 -17.06
N ARG A 42 -6.54 -1.04 -17.18
CA ARG A 42 -5.84 -0.43 -16.04
C ARG A 42 -6.79 0.27 -15.07
N GLU A 43 -7.77 0.99 -15.59
CA GLU A 43 -8.79 1.66 -14.76
C GLU A 43 -9.74 0.64 -14.16
N ALA A 44 -10.13 -0.39 -14.92
CA ALA A 44 -10.90 -1.52 -14.40
C ALA A 44 -10.18 -2.20 -13.22
N LEU A 45 -8.86 -2.43 -13.33
CA LEU A 45 -8.02 -2.99 -12.26
C LEU A 45 -8.00 -2.08 -11.02
N ASN A 46 -7.84 -0.77 -11.19
CA ASN A 46 -7.84 0.19 -10.10
C ASN A 46 -9.17 0.16 -9.33
N HIS A 47 -10.29 0.12 -10.05
CA HIS A 47 -11.61 0.01 -9.45
C HIS A 47 -11.83 -1.32 -8.73
N LEU A 48 -11.29 -2.43 -9.27
CA LEU A 48 -11.37 -3.75 -8.62
C LEU A 48 -10.59 -3.79 -7.30
N ARG A 49 -9.39 -3.21 -7.25
CA ARG A 49 -8.57 -3.11 -6.03
C ARG A 49 -9.29 -2.29 -4.96
N ARG A 50 -9.85 -1.14 -5.35
CA ARG A 50 -10.65 -0.29 -4.44
C ARG A 50 -11.90 -1.02 -3.92
N ALA A 51 -12.52 -1.87 -4.74
CA ALA A 51 -13.64 -2.70 -4.30
C ALA A 51 -13.20 -3.77 -3.28
N ALA A 52 -12.03 -4.38 -3.46
CA ALA A 52 -11.47 -5.33 -2.49
C ALA A 52 -11.20 -4.65 -1.13
N ASP A 53 -10.56 -3.48 -1.14
CA ASP A 53 -10.28 -2.71 0.08
C ASP A 53 -11.57 -2.28 0.80
N GLY A 54 -12.60 -1.90 0.03
CA GLY A 54 -13.90 -1.53 0.58
C GLY A 54 -14.66 -2.72 1.20
N ALA A 55 -14.51 -3.92 0.64
CA ALA A 55 -15.08 -5.15 1.19
C ALA A 55 -14.37 -5.57 2.48
N ASP A 56 -13.05 -5.40 2.55
CA ASP A 56 -12.23 -5.67 3.74
C ASP A 56 -12.63 -4.75 4.90
N GLN A 57 -12.72 -3.43 4.63
CA GLN A 57 -13.17 -2.43 5.63
C GLN A 57 -14.60 -2.67 6.14
N ALA A 58 -15.44 -3.31 5.33
CA ALA A 58 -16.80 -3.68 5.71
C ALA A 58 -16.88 -5.02 6.47
N GLY A 59 -15.74 -5.64 6.80
CA GLY A 59 -15.67 -6.91 7.51
C GLY A 59 -16.04 -8.13 6.64
N SER A 60 -16.04 -7.98 5.32
CA SER A 60 -16.35 -9.04 4.36
C SER A 60 -15.07 -9.65 3.78
N GLU A 61 -14.25 -10.26 4.64
CA GLU A 61 -12.92 -10.79 4.30
C GLU A 61 -12.94 -11.78 3.12
N GLN A 62 -13.90 -12.72 3.10
CA GLN A 62 -14.04 -13.69 2.00
C GLN A 62 -14.28 -12.98 0.65
N ARG A 63 -15.04 -11.88 0.68
CA ARG A 63 -15.34 -11.07 -0.49
C ARG A 63 -14.13 -10.27 -0.94
N ALA A 64 -13.38 -9.69 0.01
CA ALA A 64 -12.14 -8.98 -0.26
C ALA A 64 -11.12 -9.89 -0.95
N VAL A 65 -10.94 -11.12 -0.47
CA VAL A 65 -10.05 -12.13 -1.07
C VAL A 65 -10.50 -12.49 -2.49
N ALA A 66 -11.79 -12.72 -2.72
CA ALA A 66 -12.32 -13.03 -4.04
C ALA A 66 -12.08 -11.87 -5.04
N LEU A 67 -12.29 -10.63 -4.62
CA LEU A 67 -12.05 -9.43 -5.43
C LEU A 67 -10.56 -9.19 -5.68
N ALA A 68 -9.71 -9.38 -4.67
CA ALA A 68 -8.27 -9.28 -4.81
C ALA A 68 -7.70 -10.32 -5.78
N ARG A 69 -8.23 -11.55 -5.76
CA ARG A 69 -7.88 -12.60 -6.71
C ARG A 69 -8.26 -12.22 -8.14
N ALA A 70 -9.50 -11.77 -8.35
CA ALA A 70 -9.94 -11.28 -9.65
C ALA A 70 -9.07 -10.10 -10.14
N ALA A 71 -8.62 -9.23 -9.23
CA ALA A 71 -7.70 -8.14 -9.57
C ALA A 71 -6.31 -8.66 -9.99
N ALA A 72 -5.80 -9.70 -9.33
CA ALA A 72 -4.52 -10.32 -9.71
C ALA A 72 -4.59 -11.00 -11.08
N ASP A 73 -5.70 -11.69 -11.37
CA ASP A 73 -5.95 -12.29 -12.67
C ASP A 73 -6.00 -11.21 -13.77
N LEU A 74 -6.73 -10.12 -13.54
CA LEU A 74 -6.77 -8.97 -14.48
C LEU A 74 -5.40 -8.29 -14.64
N ALA A 75 -4.63 -8.17 -13.56
CA ALA A 75 -3.28 -7.61 -13.62
C ALA A 75 -2.33 -8.46 -14.48
N THR A 76 -2.53 -9.78 -14.51
CA THR A 76 -1.78 -10.70 -15.36
C THR A 76 -2.12 -10.49 -16.84
N GLU A 77 -3.39 -10.21 -17.17
CA GLU A 77 -3.82 -9.87 -18.53
C GLU A 77 -3.28 -8.50 -18.99
N VAL A 78 -3.35 -7.49 -18.12
CA VAL A 78 -2.73 -6.16 -18.37
C VAL A 78 -1.22 -6.31 -18.56
N GLY A 79 -0.59 -7.18 -17.76
CA GLY A 79 0.83 -7.49 -17.81
C GLY A 79 1.24 -8.27 -19.04
N SER A 80 0.43 -9.19 -19.57
CA SER A 80 0.76 -9.99 -20.76
C SER A 80 0.77 -9.19 -22.06
N SER A 81 0.11 -8.02 -22.12
CA SER A 81 0.17 -7.12 -23.29
C SER A 81 1.44 -6.25 -23.35
N ALA A 82 2.33 -6.35 -22.37
CA ALA A 82 3.65 -5.71 -22.40
C ALA A 82 4.70 -6.75 -21.97
N ALA A 83 5.82 -6.85 -22.67
CA ALA A 83 6.95 -7.67 -22.22
C ALA A 83 7.21 -7.44 -20.70
N PRO A 84 7.62 -8.47 -19.94
CA PRO A 84 7.83 -8.31 -18.51
C PRO A 84 8.85 -7.19 -18.31
N PRO A 85 8.56 -6.13 -17.54
CA PRO A 85 9.64 -5.30 -17.08
C PRO A 85 10.47 -6.21 -16.19
N ALA A 86 11.72 -6.44 -16.58
CA ALA A 86 12.74 -6.88 -15.66
C ALA A 86 12.59 -6.09 -14.37
N VAL A 87 12.74 -6.77 -13.23
CA VAL A 87 12.78 -6.18 -11.90
C VAL A 87 13.84 -5.07 -11.91
N ALA A 88 13.40 -3.84 -12.18
CA ALA A 88 14.17 -2.63 -12.00
C ALA A 88 13.43 -1.83 -10.92
N PRO A 89 14.14 -1.37 -9.87
CA PRO A 89 13.54 -0.56 -8.83
C PRO A 89 12.93 0.69 -9.47
N VAL A 90 11.65 0.91 -9.20
CA VAL A 90 10.85 2.00 -9.77
C VAL A 90 11.44 3.33 -9.32
N ALA A 91 12.09 4.04 -10.26
CA ALA A 91 12.29 5.47 -10.16
C ALA A 91 10.92 6.17 -10.20
N PRO A 92 10.67 7.17 -9.35
CA PRO A 92 9.37 7.83 -9.31
C PRO A 92 9.10 8.62 -10.61
N PRO A 93 7.89 8.56 -11.18
CA PRO A 93 7.55 9.38 -12.34
C PRO A 93 7.45 10.85 -11.94
N ALA A 94 8.11 11.70 -12.72
CA ALA A 94 8.00 13.14 -12.63
C ALA A 94 6.60 13.61 -13.09
N SER A 95 5.93 14.29 -12.16
CA SER A 95 4.96 15.38 -12.35
C SER A 95 4.17 15.45 -13.66
N ILE A 96 2.95 14.93 -13.61
CA ILE A 96 1.81 15.60 -14.23
C ILE A 96 1.09 16.34 -13.10
N VAL A 97 1.03 17.67 -13.21
CA VAL A 97 0.49 18.56 -12.19
C VAL A 97 -1.02 18.30 -12.04
N ALA A 98 -1.41 17.61 -10.98
CA ALA A 98 -2.72 17.73 -10.38
C ALA A 98 -2.58 18.60 -9.12
N PRO A 99 -3.24 19.77 -9.02
CA PRO A 99 -3.24 20.50 -7.77
C PRO A 99 -4.13 19.74 -6.76
N ALA A 100 -3.68 19.73 -5.50
CA ALA A 100 -4.38 19.23 -4.31
C ALA A 100 -4.23 17.73 -3.94
N ALA A 101 -2.99 17.23 -3.82
CA ALA A 101 -2.68 16.09 -2.94
C ALA A 101 -1.38 16.26 -2.12
N GLY A 102 -0.64 17.37 -2.31
CA GLY A 102 0.60 17.66 -1.58
C GLY A 102 0.40 18.11 -0.12
N GLY A 103 -0.79 18.58 0.24
CA GLY A 103 -1.08 19.05 1.60
C GLY A 103 -1.05 17.92 2.63
N ARG A 104 -1.49 16.71 2.25
CA ARG A 104 -1.63 15.60 3.22
C ARG A 104 -0.28 15.03 3.63
N ARG A 105 0.62 14.82 2.66
CA ARG A 105 1.97 14.30 2.93
C ARG A 105 2.85 15.33 3.65
N ALA A 106 2.77 16.61 3.27
CA ALA A 106 3.45 17.67 3.99
C ALA A 106 2.89 17.88 5.42
N ALA A 107 1.58 17.74 5.60
CA ALA A 107 0.95 17.78 6.92
C ALA A 107 1.33 16.56 7.78
N GLU A 108 1.48 15.39 7.18
CA GLU A 108 1.93 14.17 7.86
C GLU A 108 3.40 14.30 8.32
N ASP A 109 4.29 14.79 7.46
CA ASP A 109 5.68 15.11 7.84
C ASP A 109 5.75 16.18 8.95
N ALA A 110 4.92 17.22 8.88
CA ALA A 110 4.85 18.24 9.92
C ALA A 110 4.32 17.69 11.24
N ALA A 111 3.31 16.82 11.21
CA ALA A 111 2.77 16.16 12.38
C ALA A 111 3.79 15.22 13.02
N ILE A 112 4.55 14.47 12.21
CA ILE A 112 5.64 13.61 12.67
C ILE A 112 6.72 14.43 13.38
N ARG A 113 7.14 15.56 12.79
CA ARG A 113 8.12 16.46 13.44
C ARG A 113 7.59 17.01 14.76
N GLN A 114 6.34 17.45 14.79
CA GLN A 114 5.72 17.96 16.00
C GLN A 114 5.66 16.89 17.11
N LEU A 115 5.43 15.62 16.76
CA LEU A 115 5.44 14.51 17.72
C LEU A 115 6.84 14.20 18.24
N LEU A 116 7.86 14.29 17.39
CA LEU A 116 9.27 14.14 17.80
C LEU A 116 9.67 15.29 18.74
N GLU A 117 9.29 16.52 18.41
CA GLU A 117 9.54 17.71 19.25
C GLU A 117 8.79 17.66 20.58
N SER A 118 7.58 17.10 20.60
CA SER A 118 6.79 16.96 21.83
C SER A 118 7.21 15.76 22.69
N GLY A 119 8.25 15.00 22.30
CA GLY A 119 8.69 13.77 22.97
C GLY A 119 7.70 12.60 22.87
N ARG A 120 6.66 12.72 22.05
CA ARG A 120 5.63 11.68 21.84
C ARG A 120 5.99 10.68 20.74
N ALA A 121 7.03 11.00 19.97
CA ALA A 121 7.64 10.10 19.02
C ALA A 121 9.13 10.03 19.28
N VAL A 122 9.72 8.86 19.05
CA VAL A 122 11.17 8.67 19.10
C VAL A 122 11.62 8.03 17.80
N GLU A 123 12.66 8.63 17.22
CA GLU A 123 13.34 8.04 16.09
C GLU A 123 14.25 6.91 16.57
N VAL A 124 14.18 5.76 15.89
CA VAL A 124 14.92 4.56 16.24
C VAL A 124 15.56 3.92 15.01
N ALA A 125 16.73 3.33 15.20
CA ALA A 125 17.35 2.43 14.25
C ALA A 125 16.90 0.99 14.55
N VAL A 126 16.27 0.37 13.56
CA VAL A 126 15.74 -0.99 13.62
C VAL A 126 16.60 -1.90 12.75
N LYS A 127 17.14 -2.97 13.33
CA LYS A 127 17.93 -3.97 12.61
C LYS A 127 17.36 -5.36 12.87
N ARG A 128 17.20 -6.17 11.83
CA ARG A 128 16.82 -7.58 11.98
C ARG A 128 17.94 -8.32 12.71
N SER A 129 17.61 -9.09 13.74
CA SER A 129 18.57 -9.91 14.45
C SER A 129 19.16 -10.98 13.52
N THR A 130 20.46 -11.21 13.61
CA THR A 130 21.14 -12.32 12.91
C THR A 130 21.21 -13.57 13.78
N ARG A 131 20.89 -13.47 15.07
CA ARG A 131 20.91 -14.59 16.02
C ARG A 131 19.55 -15.29 16.13
N GLU A 132 18.47 -14.53 15.99
CA GLU A 132 17.10 -15.02 16.15
C GLU A 132 16.23 -14.53 15.00
N GLU A 133 15.59 -15.47 14.31
CA GLU A 133 14.69 -15.14 13.21
C GLU A 133 13.38 -14.59 13.75
N GLY A 134 12.95 -13.43 13.22
CA GLY A 134 11.73 -12.74 13.65
C GLY A 134 11.96 -11.67 14.73
N LEU A 135 13.16 -11.58 15.32
CA LEU A 135 13.49 -10.54 16.29
C LEU A 135 14.05 -9.29 15.61
N TYR A 136 13.59 -8.12 16.05
CA TYR A 136 14.13 -6.82 15.64
C TYR A 136 14.81 -6.14 16.83
N VAL A 137 16.04 -5.68 16.60
CA VAL A 137 16.80 -4.89 17.56
C VAL A 137 16.52 -3.42 17.27
N VAL A 138 15.96 -2.73 18.26
CA VAL A 138 15.62 -1.31 18.20
C VAL A 138 16.59 -0.54 19.09
N ARG A 139 17.18 0.54 18.58
CA ARG A 139 18.10 1.40 19.34
C ARG A 139 17.86 2.87 18.99
N ARG A 140 18.07 3.79 19.94
CA ARG A 140 18.15 5.23 19.62
C ARG A 140 19.37 5.46 18.69
N PRO A 141 19.21 6.15 17.55
CA PRO A 141 20.32 6.48 16.68
C PRO A 141 21.23 7.48 17.38
N GLN A 142 22.46 7.09 17.68
CA GLN A 142 23.47 7.99 18.25
C GLN A 142 24.12 8.90 17.18
N THR A 143 23.87 8.60 15.91
CA THR A 143 24.44 9.29 14.76
C THR A 143 23.37 9.36 13.67
N ASP A 144 23.39 10.43 12.87
CA ASP A 144 22.41 10.65 11.80
C ASP A 144 22.47 9.55 10.71
N VAL A 145 23.60 8.84 10.62
CA VAL A 145 23.78 7.77 9.64
C VAL A 145 23.42 6.41 10.28
N PRO A 146 22.38 5.71 9.80
CA PRO A 146 22.07 4.38 10.29
C PRO A 146 23.18 3.40 9.93
N ALA A 147 23.54 2.52 10.87
CA ALA A 147 24.54 1.47 10.63
C ALA A 147 24.12 0.57 9.45
N LEU A 148 25.10 -0.02 8.74
CA LEU A 148 24.84 -0.87 7.57
C LEU A 148 23.82 -1.98 7.90
N GLY A 149 22.70 -1.99 7.19
CA GLY A 149 21.58 -2.92 7.36
C GLY A 149 20.55 -2.55 8.45
N ALA A 150 20.70 -1.40 9.11
CA ALA A 150 19.67 -0.82 9.97
C ALA A 150 18.74 0.10 9.18
N ARG A 151 17.45 0.11 9.54
CA ARG A 151 16.42 0.99 8.96
C ARG A 151 16.00 2.01 10.00
N ARG A 152 15.77 3.26 9.59
CA ARG A 152 15.16 4.29 10.45
C ARG A 152 13.66 4.00 10.57
N ALA A 153 13.13 4.11 11.78
CA ALA A 153 11.72 4.00 12.08
C ALA A 153 11.34 5.00 13.18
N ILE A 154 10.04 5.26 13.31
CA ILE A 154 9.49 6.17 14.34
C ILE A 154 8.57 5.33 15.22
N ILE A 155 8.82 5.37 16.53
CA ILE A 155 7.94 4.76 17.52
C ILE A 155 7.12 5.87 18.16
N LEU A 156 5.80 5.71 18.14
CA LEU A 156 4.86 6.57 18.86
C LEU A 156 4.75 6.07 20.29
N LEU A 157 5.10 6.92 21.24
CA LEU A 157 4.94 6.67 22.67
C LEU A 157 3.55 7.18 23.08
N LEU A 158 2.68 6.25 23.46
CA LEU A 158 1.35 6.60 23.99
C LEU A 158 1.49 7.33 25.33
N ASP A 159 2.44 6.87 26.15
CA ASP A 159 2.89 7.51 27.38
C ASP A 159 4.40 7.77 27.27
N PRO A 160 4.81 9.02 27.02
CA PRO A 160 6.22 9.35 26.86
C PRO A 160 6.92 9.34 28.21
N ASP A 161 7.69 8.29 28.48
CA ASP A 161 8.63 8.23 29.59
C ASP A 161 10.04 8.02 29.04
N ASP A 162 10.95 8.96 29.36
CA ASP A 162 12.34 8.91 28.88
C ASP A 162 13.11 7.70 29.44
N SER A 163 12.63 7.09 30.53
CA SER A 163 13.27 5.91 31.14
C SER A 163 13.23 4.66 30.26
N TYR A 164 12.43 4.63 29.18
CA TYR A 164 12.33 3.46 28.30
C TYR A 164 13.66 3.13 27.58
N PHE A 165 14.48 4.14 27.29
CA PHE A 165 15.77 3.98 26.62
C PHE A 165 16.97 4.18 27.54
N ASP A 166 16.74 4.54 28.80
CA ASP A 166 17.82 4.61 29.77
C ASP A 166 18.28 3.19 30.09
N ALA A 167 19.60 3.00 30.08
CA ALA A 167 20.17 1.76 30.56
C ALA A 167 19.75 1.58 32.03
N PRO A 168 19.32 0.38 32.45
CA PRO A 168 19.10 0.13 33.87
C PRO A 168 20.40 0.48 34.58
N ALA A 169 20.33 1.41 35.55
CA ALA A 169 21.48 1.77 36.36
C ALA A 169 22.09 0.47 36.89
N ALA A 170 23.33 0.19 36.47
CA ALA A 170 24.03 -0.99 36.95
C ALA A 170 24.13 -0.89 38.49
N PRO A 171 23.83 -1.97 39.23
CA PRO A 171 23.94 -1.99 40.69
C PRO A 171 25.38 -1.81 41.17
#